data_AF-A0A9J6CVQ9-F1
#
_entry.id   AF-A0A9J6CVQ9-F1
#
_cell.length_a   1.000
_cell.length_b   1.000
_cell.length_c   1.000
_cell.angle_alpha   90.00
_cell.angle_beta   90.00
_cell.angle_gamma   90.00
#
_symmetry.space_group_name_H-M   'P 1'
#
loop_
_entity.id
_entity.type
_entity.pdbx_description
1 polymer ?
#
loop_
_entity_poly.entity_id
_entity_poly.type
_entity_poly.pdbx_seq_one_letter_code
_entity_poly.pdbx_strand_id
1 'polypeptide(L)'
;MPHTPRGDYKIVITPTGGIKISDHSVVNLTAAVQDAAGIPLAEREEDIICPNNYQNIVIASTPNQEHVNKYHTIRCIKVQDKIYDTMLTRQCRT
;
A
#
# COMPACT_ATOMS: atom_id res chain seq x y z
N MET A 1 16.51 -11.25 -3.34
CA MET A 1 15.17 -10.65 -3.16
C MET A 1 14.34 -11.64 -2.36
N PRO A 2 13.64 -11.25 -1.28
CA PRO A 2 12.84 -12.19 -0.50
C PRO A 2 11.71 -12.76 -1.38
N HIS A 3 11.50 -14.07 -1.28
CA HIS A 3 10.47 -14.82 -1.99
C HIS A 3 9.09 -14.36 -1.46
N THR A 4 8.39 -13.52 -2.22
CA THR A 4 6.92 -13.43 -2.08
C THR A 4 6.30 -14.73 -2.57
N PRO A 5 5.27 -15.28 -1.89
CA PRO A 5 4.58 -16.46 -2.33
C PRO A 5 4.09 -16.29 -3.79
N ARG A 6 4.26 -17.33 -4.60
CA ARG A 6 3.69 -17.37 -5.97
C ARG A 6 2.17 -17.31 -5.84
N GLY A 7 1.51 -16.32 -6.44
CA GLY A 7 0.06 -16.14 -6.42
C GLY A 7 -0.41 -14.73 -6.09
N ASP A 8 0.41 -13.95 -5.39
CA ASP A 8 -0.01 -12.63 -4.89
C ASP A 8 -0.14 -11.57 -5.99
N TYR A 9 -1.12 -10.71 -5.82
CA TYR A 9 -1.25 -9.46 -6.55
C TYR A 9 -0.43 -8.37 -5.88
N LYS A 10 0.41 -7.69 -6.66
CA LYS A 10 1.21 -6.55 -6.21
C LYS A 10 0.62 -5.27 -6.76
N ILE A 11 0.27 -4.35 -5.87
CA ILE A 11 -0.25 -3.03 -6.17
C ILE A 11 0.79 -2.00 -5.76
N VAL A 12 1.22 -1.17 -6.71
CA VAL A 12 2.16 -0.06 -6.45
C VAL A 12 1.37 1.23 -6.23
N ILE A 13 1.43 1.74 -5.00
CA ILE A 13 0.84 2.99 -4.56
C ILE A 13 1.96 4.03 -4.52
N THR A 14 1.88 5.03 -5.37
CA THR A 14 2.83 6.13 -5.40
C THR A 14 2.19 7.36 -4.81
N PRO A 15 2.54 7.74 -3.57
CA PRO A 15 1.98 8.93 -2.96
C PRO A 15 2.60 10.18 -3.60
N THR A 16 1.75 11.17 -3.85
CA THR A 16 2.03 12.43 -4.52
C THR A 16 1.82 13.60 -3.56
N GLY A 17 2.19 14.82 -3.95
CA GLY A 17 2.06 15.99 -3.08
C GLY A 17 3.22 16.18 -2.08
N GLY A 18 4.41 15.63 -2.39
CA GLY A 18 5.65 15.95 -1.66
C GLY A 18 5.88 15.15 -0.37
N ILE A 19 5.09 14.11 -0.11
CA ILE A 19 5.40 13.14 0.95
C ILE A 19 6.69 12.39 0.66
N LYS A 20 7.53 12.29 1.68
CA LYS A 20 8.71 11.43 1.69
C LYS A 20 8.42 10.23 2.58
N ILE A 21 8.36 9.04 1.98
CA ILE A 21 8.12 7.78 2.70
C ILE A 21 9.18 7.57 3.79
N SER A 22 10.41 8.04 3.57
CA SER A 22 11.51 7.99 4.55
C SER A 22 11.27 8.80 5.83
N ASP A 23 10.41 9.83 5.80
CA ASP A 23 10.11 10.66 6.97
C ASP A 23 9.04 10.04 7.89
N HIS A 24 8.48 8.88 7.49
CA HIS A 24 7.42 8.21 8.22
C HIS A 24 7.81 6.78 8.62
N SER A 25 7.31 6.32 9.76
CA SER A 25 7.52 4.93 10.20
C SER A 25 6.77 3.96 9.28
N VAL A 26 7.36 2.79 9.06
CA VAL A 26 6.74 1.70 8.29
C VAL A 26 5.37 1.36 8.85
N VAL A 27 5.22 1.31 10.18
CA VAL A 27 3.96 1.02 10.87
C VAL A 27 2.88 2.06 10.52
N ASN A 28 3.23 3.35 10.51
CA ASN A 28 2.27 4.41 10.20
C ASN A 28 1.84 4.38 8.73
N LEU A 29 2.77 4.10 7.82
CA LEU A 29 2.48 4.00 6.40
C LEU A 29 1.61 2.77 6.09
N THR A 30 1.90 1.64 6.71
CA THR A 30 1.09 0.43 6.61
C THR A 30 -0.33 0.69 7.11
N ALA A 31 -0.48 1.27 8.30
CA ALA A 31 -1.78 1.62 8.85
C ALA A 31 -2.55 2.59 7.94
N ALA A 32 -1.88 3.63 7.43
CA ALA A 32 -2.49 4.62 6.54
C ALA A 32 -3.01 4.02 5.22
N VAL A 33 -2.23 3.13 4.61
CA VAL A 33 -2.61 2.47 3.35
C VAL A 33 -3.77 1.50 3.57
N GLN A 34 -3.71 0.71 4.64
CA GLN A 34 -4.77 -0.24 4.94
C GLN A 34 -6.08 0.45 5.37
N ASP A 35 -5.99 1.55 6.11
CA ASP A 35 -7.13 2.39 6.47
C ASP A 35 -7.76 3.03 5.23
N ALA A 36 -6.95 3.59 4.34
CA ALA A 36 -7.42 4.14 3.07
C ALA A 36 -8.07 3.08 2.15
N ALA A 37 -7.64 1.81 2.25
CA ALA A 37 -8.26 0.71 1.53
C ALA A 37 -9.64 0.30 2.11
N GLY A 38 -9.96 0.69 3.35
CA GLY A 38 -11.21 0.31 4.02
C GLY A 38 -11.35 -1.21 4.26
N ILE A 39 -10.25 -1.96 4.26
CA ILE A 39 -10.26 -3.40 4.52
C ILE A 39 -10.42 -3.63 6.03
N PRO A 40 -11.27 -4.52 6.55
CA PRO A 40 -11.35 -4.81 7.99
C PRO A 40 -10.05 -5.43 8.53
N LEU A 41 -9.67 -5.15 9.77
CA LEU A 41 -8.41 -5.67 10.37
C LEU A 41 -8.27 -7.19 10.25
N ALA A 42 -9.37 -7.93 10.46
CA ALA A 42 -9.40 -9.39 10.37
C ALA A 42 -9.14 -9.94 8.95
N GLU A 43 -9.39 -9.14 7.91
CA GLU A 43 -9.13 -9.53 6.52
C GLU A 43 -7.69 -9.19 6.10
N ARG A 44 -6.98 -8.34 6.84
CA ARG A 44 -5.64 -7.84 6.48
C ARG A 44 -4.49 -8.79 6.81
N GLU A 45 -4.74 -9.90 7.50
CA GLU A 45 -3.67 -10.77 8.04
C GLU A 45 -2.75 -11.34 6.95
N GLU A 46 -3.28 -11.56 5.75
CA GLU A 46 -2.52 -12.08 4.61
C GLU A 46 -1.96 -10.95 3.71
N ASP A 47 -2.34 -9.70 3.96
CA ASP A 47 -1.89 -8.55 3.18
C ASP A 47 -0.54 -8.04 3.70
N ILE A 48 0.44 -7.94 2.80
CA ILE A 48 1.77 -7.44 3.12
C ILE A 48 1.93 -6.04 2.53
N ILE A 49 2.15 -5.03 3.39
CA ILE A 49 2.47 -3.67 2.97
C ILE A 49 3.97 -3.42 3.14
N CYS A 50 4.64 -3.15 2.03
CA CYS A 50 6.08 -2.92 1.94
C CYS A 50 6.36 -1.50 1.42
N PRO A 51 6.65 -0.52 2.29
CA PRO A 51 7.16 0.76 1.84
C PRO A 51 8.57 0.62 1.26
N ASN A 52 8.82 1.26 0.12
CA ASN A 52 10.12 1.33 -0.54
C ASN A 52 10.58 2.80 -0.57
N ASN A 53 11.42 3.15 0.40
CA ASN A 53 11.94 4.51 0.59
C ASN A 53 12.79 4.99 -0.58
N TYR A 54 13.51 4.10 -1.26
CA TYR A 54 14.38 4.47 -2.39
C TYR A 54 13.59 4.96 -3.60
N GLN A 55 12.44 4.35 -3.85
CA GLN A 55 11.56 4.71 -4.96
C GLN A 55 10.40 5.63 -4.53
N ASN A 56 10.31 5.95 -3.23
CA ASN A 56 9.21 6.72 -2.64
C ASN A 56 7.83 6.14 -2.97
N ILE A 57 7.69 4.81 -2.91
CA ILE A 57 6.45 4.08 -3.21
C ILE A 57 6.07 3.17 -2.05
N VAL A 58 4.82 2.73 -2.01
CA VAL A 58 4.34 1.66 -1.14
C VAL A 58 3.81 0.51 -2.00
N ILE A 59 4.23 -0.71 -1.68
CA ILE A 59 3.79 -1.92 -2.38
C ILE A 59 2.85 -2.69 -1.47
N ALA A 60 1.61 -2.89 -1.89
CA ALA A 60 0.68 -3.82 -1.26
C ALA A 60 0.73 -5.15 -1.99
N SER A 61 0.97 -6.25 -1.26
CA SER A 61 0.89 -7.63 -1.74
C SER A 61 -0.31 -8.28 -1.09
N THR A 62 -1.20 -8.88 -1.88
CA THR A 62 -2.36 -9.59 -1.35
C THR A 62 -2.68 -10.81 -2.21
N PRO A 63 -3.02 -11.98 -1.62
CA PRO A 63 -3.54 -13.11 -2.37
C PRO A 63 -5.03 -12.91 -2.76
N ASN A 64 -5.74 -11.98 -2.12
CA ASN A 64 -7.17 -11.77 -2.32
C ASN A 64 -7.44 -10.74 -3.43
N GLN A 65 -8.08 -11.18 -4.51
CA GLN A 65 -8.44 -10.31 -5.64
C GLN A 65 -9.42 -9.18 -5.25
N GLU A 66 -10.29 -9.38 -4.26
CA GLU A 66 -11.20 -8.32 -3.80
C GLU A 66 -10.44 -7.19 -3.10
N HIS A 67 -9.36 -7.52 -2.37
CA HIS A 67 -8.51 -6.52 -1.73
C HIS A 67 -7.76 -5.71 -2.78
N VAL A 68 -7.40 -6.31 -3.90
CA VAL A 68 -6.79 -5.56 -5.01
C VAL A 68 -7.70 -4.42 -5.47
N ASN A 69 -9.00 -4.67 -5.63
CA ASN A 69 -9.95 -3.63 -6.01
C ASN A 69 -10.03 -2.53 -4.95
N LYS A 70 -10.03 -2.90 -3.67
CA LYS A 70 -10.02 -1.93 -2.55
C LYS A 70 -8.75 -1.07 -2.58
N TYR A 71 -7.56 -1.68 -2.73
CA TYR A 71 -6.30 -0.94 -2.90
C TYR A 71 -6.30 -0.06 -4.16
N HIS A 72 -6.99 -0.47 -5.23
CA HIS A 72 -7.13 0.33 -6.45
C HIS A 72 -7.98 1.59 -6.28
N THR A 73 -8.90 1.60 -5.32
CA THR A 73 -9.73 2.76 -5.05
C THR A 73 -9.06 3.83 -4.19
N ILE A 74 -7.84 3.57 -3.69
CA ILE A 74 -7.08 4.54 -2.89
C ILE A 74 -6.71 5.74 -3.75
N ARG A 75 -7.26 6.90 -3.39
CA ARG A 75 -6.93 8.20 -4.02
C ARG A 75 -6.07 9.07 -3.13
N CYS A 76 -6.14 8.85 -1.82
CA CYS A 76 -5.36 9.58 -0.84
C CYS A 76 -5.10 8.68 0.37
N ILE A 77 -3.98 8.95 1.05
CA ILE A 77 -3.63 8.30 2.31
C ILE A 77 -3.50 9.38 3.39
N LYS A 78 -4.00 9.07 4.58
CA LYS A 78 -3.83 9.94 5.75
C LYS A 78 -2.69 9.39 6.59
N VAL A 79 -1.58 10.11 6.64
CA VAL A 79 -0.43 9.76 7.48
C VAL A 79 -0.38 10.77 8.62
N GLN A 80 -0.61 10.30 9.85
CA GLN A 80 -0.78 11.14 11.04
C GLN A 80 -1.93 12.15 10.85
N ASP A 81 -1.62 13.44 10.72
CA ASP A 81 -2.58 14.54 10.53
C ASP A 81 -2.55 15.14 9.12
N LYS A 82 -1.78 14.55 8.20
CA LYS A 82 -1.65 15.04 6.82
C LYS A 82 -2.26 14.08 5.83
N ILE A 83 -2.99 14.64 4.87
CA ILE A 83 -3.59 13.91 3.75
C ILE A 83 -2.68 14.13 2.55
N TYR A 84 -2.32 13.03 1.89
CA TYR A 84 -1.51 13.03 0.69
C TYR A 84 -2.26 12.31 -0.41
N ASP A 85 -2.32 12.91 -1.60
CA ASP A 85 -2.85 12.26 -2.78
C ASP A 85 -1.98 11.04 -3.16
N THR A 86 -2.57 10.09 -3.86
CA THR A 86 -1.86 8.92 -4.37
C THR A 86 -2.19 8.71 -5.84
N MET A 87 -1.17 8.39 -6.62
CA MET A 87 -1.32 7.89 -7.98
C MET A 87 -1.01 6.41 -8.01
N LEU A 88 -1.89 5.65 -8.64
CA LEU A 88 -1.71 4.22 -8.79
C LEU A 88 -0.92 3.93 -10.05
N THR A 89 0.19 3.20 -9.90
CA THR A 89 1.20 3.18 -10.96
C THR A 89 1.24 1.86 -11.72
N ARG A 90 1.08 0.70 -11.05
CA ARG A 90 1.03 -0.63 -11.70
C ARG A 90 0.39 -1.71 -10.82
N GLN A 91 -0.27 -2.68 -11.45
CA GLN A 91 -0.63 -3.98 -10.87
C GLN A 91 0.11 -5.11 -11.61
N CYS A 92 0.74 -6.03 -10.89
CA CYS A 92 1.33 -7.24 -11.47
C CYS A 92 1.00 -8.46 -10.60
N ARG A 93 0.73 -9.62 -11.22
CA ARG A 93 0.55 -10.91 -10.55
C ARG A 93 1.82 -11.74 -10.76
N THR A 94 2.34 -12.38 -9.70
CA THR A 94 3.57 -13.20 -9.75
C THR A 94 3.34 -14.66 -9.47
#